data_AF-A0A7W7HYW7-F1
#
_entry.id   AF-A0A7W7HYW7-F1
#
_cell.length_a   1.000
_cell.length_b   1.000
_cell.length_c   1.000
_cell.angle_alpha   90.00
_cell.angle_beta   90.00
_cell.angle_gamma   90.00
#
_symmetry.space_group_name_H-M   'P 1'
#
loop_
_entity.id
_entity.type
_entity.pdbx_description
1 polymer ?
#
loop_
_entity_poly.entity_id
_entity_poly.type
_entity_poly.pdbx_seq_one_letter_code
_entity_poly.pdbx_strand_id
1 'polypeptide(L)' 'MSVEISASGEVADRLAAVGALRRLADRLEDAAVEEAMRSGWGWPQVAEALGVTRQAVYKKHAKRLIAAGVALRRRSG' A
#
# COMPACT_ATOMS: atom_id res chain seq x y z
N MET A 1 -7.60 38.60 -18.53
CA MET A 1 -6.32 37.91 -18.76
C MET A 1 -6.61 36.43 -18.78
N SER A 2 -6.88 35.88 -19.97
CA SER A 2 -7.17 34.45 -20.12
C SER A 2 -5.84 33.71 -20.10
N VAL A 3 -5.57 33.01 -19.01
CA VAL A 3 -4.43 32.09 -18.96
C VAL A 3 -4.83 30.91 -19.83
N GLU A 4 -4.33 30.84 -21.05
CA GLU A 4 -4.34 29.59 -21.81
C GLU A 4 -3.36 28.63 -21.12
N ILE A 5 -3.87 27.97 -20.08
CA ILE A 5 -3.17 26.85 -19.48
C ILE A 5 -3.16 25.77 -20.55
N SER A 6 -1.97 25.43 -21.04
CA SER A 6 -1.83 24.38 -22.02
C SER A 6 -2.43 23.10 -21.44
N ALA A 7 -3.49 22.57 -22.07
CA ALA A 7 -4.23 21.41 -21.59
C ALA A 7 -3.33 20.18 -21.35
N SER A 8 -2.19 20.09 -22.05
CA SER A 8 -1.16 19.09 -21.82
C SER A 8 -0.41 19.25 -20.50
N GLY A 9 -0.11 20.48 -20.07
CA GLY A 9 0.49 20.80 -18.77
C GLY A 9 -0.44 20.41 -17.62
N GLU A 10 -1.74 20.73 -17.73
CA GLU A 10 -2.74 20.29 -16.74
C GLU A 10 -2.93 18.77 -16.68
N VAL A 11 -2.82 18.08 -17.83
CA VAL A 11 -2.83 16.61 -17.84
C VAL A 11 -1.58 16.05 -17.16
N ALA A 12 -0.39 16.59 -17.47
CA ALA A 12 0.85 16.17 -16.84
C ALA A 12 0.83 16.37 -15.32
N ASP A 13 0.36 17.53 -14.85
CA ASP A 13 0.25 17.85 -13.41
C ASP A 13 -0.76 16.94 -12.70
N ARG A 14 -1.92 16.67 -13.32
CA ARG A 14 -2.91 15.72 -12.77
C ARG A 14 -2.33 14.31 -12.68
N LEU A 15 -1.60 13.84 -13.70
CA LEU A 15 -0.94 12.54 -13.66
C LEU A 15 0.17 12.48 -12.60
N ALA A 16 0.91 13.58 -12.42
CA ALA A 16 1.91 13.70 -11.37
C ALA A 16 1.28 13.63 -9.96
N ALA A 17 0.14 14.31 -9.76
CA ALA A 17 -0.63 14.26 -8.53
C ALA A 17 -1.16 12.85 -8.24
N VAL A 18 -1.74 12.17 -9.23
CA VAL A 18 -2.15 10.76 -9.12
C VAL A 18 -0.97 9.87 -8.74
N GLY A 19 0.20 10.07 -9.34
CA GLY A 19 1.42 9.36 -8.98
C GLY A 19 1.86 9.62 -7.54
N ALA A 20 1.78 10.86 -7.07
CA ALA A 20 2.11 11.22 -5.69
C ALA A 20 1.14 10.57 -4.68
N LEU A 21 -0.15 10.57 -4.97
CA LEU A 21 -1.17 9.93 -4.14
C LEU A 21 -0.97 8.41 -4.06
N ARG A 22 -0.65 7.75 -5.17
CA ARG A 22 -0.33 6.31 -5.18
C ARG A 22 0.88 5.99 -4.30
N ARG A 23 1.96 6.76 -4.41
CA ARG A 23 3.15 6.58 -3.55
C ARG A 23 2.84 6.81 -2.07
N LEU A 24 1.96 7.77 -1.75
CA LEU A 24 1.51 7.98 -0.38
C LEU A 24 0.67 6.80 0.13
N ALA A 25 -0.29 6.34 -0.69
CA ALA A 25 -1.12 5.19 -0.36
C ALA A 25 -0.28 3.94 -0.12
N ASP A 26 0.73 3.66 -0.96
CA ASP A 26 1.64 2.53 -0.77
C ASP A 26 2.39 2.60 0.57
N ARG A 27 2.89 3.78 0.96
CA ARG A 27 3.57 3.95 2.25
C ARG A 27 2.63 3.77 3.45
N LEU A 28 1.40 4.29 3.35
CA LEU A 28 0.39 4.11 4.39
C LEU A 28 -0.01 2.64 4.53
N GLU A 29 -0.20 1.95 3.40
CA GLU A 29 -0.47 0.53 3.38
C GLU A 29 0.68 -0.26 4.02
N ASP A 30 1.94 0.03 3.65
CA ASP A 30 3.11 -0.62 4.25
C ASP A 30 3.16 -0.47 5.78
N ALA A 31 2.94 0.74 6.28
CA ALA A 31 2.93 1.02 7.71
C ALA A 31 1.78 0.30 8.43
N ALA A 32 0.57 0.35 7.86
CA ALA A 32 -0.61 -0.28 8.45
C ALA A 32 -0.50 -1.82 8.46
N VAL A 33 0.03 -2.43 7.40
CA VAL A 33 0.26 -3.88 7.36
C VAL A 33 1.30 -4.29 8.39
N GLU A 34 2.38 -3.52 8.52
CA GLU A 34 3.40 -3.81 9.54
C GLU A 34 2.83 -3.73 10.96
N GLU A 35 2.08 -2.67 11.27
CA GLU A 35 1.42 -2.51 12.57
C GLU A 35 0.44 -3.65 12.84
N ALA A 36 -0.39 -4.02 11.87
CA ALA A 36 -1.32 -5.14 12.00
C ALA A 36 -0.59 -6.46 12.31
N MET A 37 0.49 -6.75 11.59
CA MET A 37 1.27 -7.97 11.81
C MET A 37 1.98 -7.97 13.16
N ARG A 38 2.51 -6.82 13.62
CA ARG A 38 3.07 -6.65 14.98
C ARG A 38 2.01 -6.81 16.07
N SER A 39 0.78 -6.39 15.78
CA SER A 39 -0.42 -6.57 16.62
C SER A 39 -1.01 -7.99 16.54
N GLY A 40 -0.35 -8.93 15.87
CA GLY A 40 -0.73 -10.35 15.86
C GLY A 40 -1.83 -10.72 14.86
N TRP A 41 -2.21 -9.81 13.97
CA TRP A 41 -3.19 -10.12 12.91
C TRP A 41 -2.68 -11.22 11.99
N GLY A 42 -3.61 -12.01 11.46
CA GLY A 42 -3.34 -12.95 10.39
C GLY A 42 -3.44 -12.30 9.01
N TRP A 43 -2.69 -12.85 8.04
CA TRP A 43 -2.79 -12.46 6.63
C TRP A 43 -4.22 -12.39 6.06
N PRO A 44 -5.17 -13.28 6.41
CA PRO A 44 -6.56 -13.16 5.95
C PRO A 44 -7.24 -11.87 6.43
N GLN A 45 -7.04 -11.47 7.69
CA GLN A 45 -7.66 -10.27 8.27
C GLN A 45 -7.14 -9.00 7.60
N VAL A 46 -5.83 -8.95 7.34
CA VAL A 46 -5.22 -7.82 6.60
C VAL A 46 -5.74 -7.77 5.17
N ALA A 47 -5.86 -8.92 4.50
CA ALA A 47 -6.35 -8.99 3.13
C ALA A 47 -7.81 -8.51 3.03
N GLU A 48 -8.66 -8.94 3.96
CA GLU A 48 -10.06 -8.50 4.08
C GLU A 48 -10.14 -6.98 4.30
N ALA A 49 -9.37 -6.43 5.24
CA ALA A 49 -9.35 -5.01 5.52
C ALA A 49 -8.89 -4.15 4.31
N LEU A 50 -7.98 -4.67 3.50
CA LEU A 50 -7.49 -4.02 2.28
C LEU A 50 -8.37 -4.28 1.04
N GLY A 51 -9.36 -5.18 1.12
CA GLY A 51 -10.18 -5.57 -0.03
C GLY A 51 -9.40 -6.31 -1.12
N VAL A 52 -8.32 -7.02 -0.76
CA VAL A 52 -7.46 -7.77 -1.69
C VAL A 52 -7.39 -9.24 -1.32
N THR A 53 -6.82 -10.06 -2.19
CA THR A 53 -6.61 -11.47 -1.86
C THR A 53 -5.46 -11.64 -0.86
N ARG A 54 -5.54 -12.69 -0.03
CA ARG A 54 -4.45 -13.08 0.89
C ARG A 54 -3.13 -13.27 0.16
N GLN A 55 -3.16 -13.81 -1.05
CA GLN A 55 -1.96 -14.02 -1.87
C GLN A 55 -1.36 -12.70 -2.34
N ALA A 56 -2.18 -11.72 -2.74
CA ALA A 56 -1.72 -10.41 -3.18
C ALA A 56 -1.00 -9.66 -2.05
N VAL A 57 -1.63 -9.55 -0.87
CA VAL A 57 -1.03 -8.87 0.28
C VAL A 57 0.24 -9.59 0.76
N TYR A 58 0.22 -10.93 0.82
CA TYR A 58 1.40 -11.71 1.20
C TYR A 58 2.56 -11.48 0.24
N LYS A 59 2.30 -11.56 -1.08
CA LYS A 59 3.32 -11.36 -2.11
C LYS A 59 3.94 -9.95 -2.04
N LYS A 60 3.12 -8.93 -1.78
CA LYS A 60 3.57 -7.53 -1.66
C LYS A 60 4.42 -7.31 -0.40
N HIS A 61 3.97 -7.79 0.76
CA HIS A 61 4.50 -7.34 2.05
C HIS A 61 5.45 -8.32 2.75
N ALA A 62 5.32 -9.64 2.53
CA ALA A 62 6.02 -10.63 3.36
C ALA A 62 7.54 -10.47 3.36
N LYS A 63 8.15 -10.20 2.20
CA LYS A 63 9.61 -10.00 2.10
C LYS A 63 10.08 -8.79 2.91
N ARG A 64 9.37 -7.67 2.80
CA ARG A 64 9.70 -6.42 3.52
C ARG A 64 9.59 -6.62 5.03
N LEU A 65 8.52 -7.27 5.49
CA LEU A 65 8.29 -7.52 6.91
C LEU A 65 9.32 -8.48 7.52
N ILE A 66 9.73 -9.52 6.78
CA ILE A 66 10.81 -10.42 7.19
C ILE A 66 12.12 -9.63 7.35
N ALA A 67 12.45 -8.77 6.38
CA ALA A 67 13.63 -7.92 6.46
C ALA A 67 13.56 -6.92 7.63
N ALA A 68 12.36 -6.46 7.99
CA ALA A 68 12.10 -5.60 9.15
C ALA A 68 12.00 -6.35 10.49
N GLY A 69 12.25 -7.67 10.51
CA GLY A 69 12.24 -8.49 11.72
C GLY A 69 10.85 -8.68 12.34
N VAL A 70 9.78 -8.47 11.58
CA VAL A 70 8.41 -8.64 12.07
C VAL A 70 8.11 -10.14 12.18
N ALA A 71 7.70 -10.59 13.36
CA ALA A 71 7.30 -11.97 13.60
C ALA A 71 5.98 -12.28 12.88
N LEU A 72 6.07 -12.87 11.70
CA LEU A 72 4.89 -13.28 10.94
C LEU A 72 4.28 -14.53 11.58
N ARG A 73 3.03 -14.42 12.03
CA ARG A 73 2.27 -15.56 12.55
C ARG A 73 2.26 -16.70 11.53
N ARG A 74 2.86 -17.85 11.88
CA ARG A 74 2.72 -19.07 11.08
C ARG A 74 1.26 -19.51 11.11
N ARG A 75 0.73 -19.93 9.95
CA ARG A 75 -0.64 -20.40 9.80
C ARG A 75 -0.90 -21.51 10.83
N SER A 76 -1.61 -21.19 11.90
CA SER A 76 -2.33 -22.19 12.68
C SER A 76 -3.35 -22.78 11.72
N GLY A 77 -3.27 -24.10 11.49
CA GLY A 77 -4.14 -24.84 10.59
C GLY A 77 -5.61 -24.65 10.91
#